data_AF-Q097D1-F1
#
_entry.id   AF-Q097D1-F1
#
_cell.length_a   1.000
_cell.length_b   1.000
_cell.length_c   1.000
_cell.angle_alpha   90.00
_cell.angle_beta   90.00
_cell.angle_gamma   90.00
#
_symmetry.space_group_name_H-M   'P 1'
#
loop_
_entity.id
_entity.type
_entity.pdbx_description
1 polymer ?
#
loop_
_entity_poly.entity_id
_entity_poly.type
_entity_poly.pdbx_seq_one_letter_code
_entity_poly.pdbx_strand_id
1 'polypeptide(L)' 'MSRLIIEGLRIGPVKAGNARVFHLWGYSLPIILDEEVKAALEQSGCAEATFTAV' A
#
# COMPACT_ATOMS: atom_id res chain seq x y z
N MET A 1 -5.65 -17.62 -22.71
CA MET A 1 -5.72 -16.79 -21.49
C MET A 1 -4.43 -16.02 -21.39
N SER A 2 -4.45 -14.73 -21.69
CA SER A 2 -3.24 -13.90 -21.82
C SER A 2 -2.81 -13.38 -20.44
N ARG A 3 -1.56 -13.64 -20.03
CA ARG A 3 -0.99 -13.10 -18.79
C ARG A 3 -0.45 -11.70 -19.07
N LEU A 4 -1.03 -10.68 -18.45
CA LEU A 4 -0.47 -9.33 -18.48
C LEU A 4 0.58 -9.21 -17.37
N ILE A 5 1.75 -8.69 -17.72
CA ILE A 5 2.83 -8.34 -16.79
C ILE A 5 2.86 -6.82 -16.69
N ILE A 6 2.80 -6.29 -15.47
CA ILE A 6 2.97 -4.85 -15.22
C ILE A 6 4.40 -4.64 -14.72
N GLU A 7 5.17 -3.85 -15.46
CA GLU A 7 6.52 -3.44 -15.06
C GLU A 7 6.52 -1.93 -14.76
N GLY A 8 7.29 -1.52 -13.75
CA GLY A 8 7.52 -0.10 -13.48
C GLY A 8 6.37 0.67 -12.83
N LEU A 9 5.52 0.04 -12.01
CA LEU A 9 4.49 0.74 -11.23
C LEU A 9 5.10 1.88 -10.40
N ARG A 10 4.48 3.07 -10.46
CA ARG A 10 4.87 4.26 -9.68
C ARG A 10 3.65 4.88 -9.03
N ILE A 11 3.83 5.40 -7.83
CA ILE A 11 2.81 6.18 -7.12
C ILE A 11 2.97 7.64 -7.55
N GLY A 12 1.92 8.23 -8.11
CA GLY A 12 1.90 9.64 -8.46
C GLY A 12 1.68 10.50 -7.20
N PRO A 13 2.64 11.34 -6.76
CA PRO A 13 2.54 12.06 -5.49
C PRO A 13 1.35 13.02 -5.42
N VAL A 14 0.99 13.67 -6.54
CA VAL A 14 -0.19 14.55 -6.62
C VAL A 14 -1.49 13.79 -6.39
N LYS A 15 -1.59 12.56 -6.92
CA LYS A 15 -2.79 11.71 -6.76
C LYS A 15 -2.82 11.06 -5.38
N ALA A 16 -1.65 10.78 -4.82
CA ALA A 16 -1.50 10.24 -3.47
C ALA A 16 -1.86 11.28 -2.39
N GLY A 17 -1.58 12.56 -2.64
CA GLY A 17 -1.82 13.63 -1.68
C GLY A 17 -1.07 13.35 -0.36
N ASN A 18 -1.80 13.43 0.75
CA ASN A 18 -1.26 13.17 2.10
C ASN A 18 -1.58 11.76 2.61
N ALA A 19 -2.08 10.86 1.76
CA ALA A 19 -2.34 9.49 2.20
C ALA A 19 -1.01 8.76 2.51
N ARG A 20 -1.02 7.98 3.58
CA ARG A 20 0.14 7.18 4.03
C ARG A 20 -0.05 5.68 3.81
N VAL A 21 -1.25 5.29 3.38
CA VAL A 21 -1.66 3.90 3.14
C VAL A 21 -2.50 3.88 1.87
N PHE A 22 -2.18 2.99 0.93
CA PHE A 22 -2.86 2.87 -0.36
C PHE A 22 -3.25 1.44 -0.67
N HIS A 23 -4.46 1.28 -1.22
CA HIS A 23 -4.88 0.03 -1.83
C HIS A 23 -4.88 0.18 -3.35
N LEU A 24 -4.21 -0.74 -4.04
CA LEU A 24 -4.19 -0.74 -5.50
C LEU A 24 -5.50 -1.32 -6.02
N TRP A 25 -6.21 -0.56 -6.86
CA TRP A 25 -7.42 -1.05 -7.51
C TRP A 25 -7.12 -2.29 -8.36
N GLY A 26 -7.90 -3.35 -8.17
CA GLY A 26 -7.74 -4.62 -8.89
C GLY A 26 -6.70 -5.59 -8.31
N TYR A 27 -6.11 -5.28 -7.15
CA TYR A 27 -5.15 -6.16 -6.46
C TYR A 27 -5.62 -6.46 -5.04
N SER A 28 -5.86 -7.73 -4.70
CA SER A 28 -6.19 -8.14 -3.33
C SER A 28 -5.02 -7.95 -2.35
N LEU A 29 -3.80 -8.02 -2.87
CA LEU A 29 -2.50 -7.74 -2.23
C LEU A 29 -1.59 -7.21 -3.35
N PRO A 30 -0.85 -6.10 -3.21
CA PRO A 30 -0.34 -5.52 -1.95
C PRO A 30 -1.01 -4.19 -1.52
N ILE A 31 -0.97 -3.93 -0.20
CA ILE A 31 -1.14 -2.60 0.39
C ILE A 31 0.22 -1.89 0.33
N ILE A 32 0.23 -0.62 -0.06
CA ILE A 32 1.44 0.21 0.03
C ILE A 32 1.34 1.07 1.28
N LEU A 33 2.37 1.00 2.13
CA LEU A 33 2.49 1.76 3.37
C LEU A 33 3.66 2.74 3.27
N ASP A 34 3.51 3.90 3.89
CA ASP A 34 4.61 4.80 4.18
C ASP A 34 5.62 4.14 5.15
N GLU A 35 6.91 4.47 5.01
CA GLU A 35 8.00 3.86 5.76
C GLU A 35 7.85 4.04 7.27
N GLU A 36 7.44 5.21 7.74
CA GLU A 36 7.27 5.45 9.18
C GLU A 36 6.06 4.69 9.73
N VAL A 37 5.00 4.50 8.94
CA VAL A 37 3.86 3.65 9.34
C VAL A 37 4.30 2.19 9.48
N LYS A 38 5.11 1.69 8.54
CA LYS A 38 5.69 0.35 8.61
C LYS A 38 6.56 0.19 9.87
N ALA A 39 7.47 1.14 10.11
CA ALA A 39 8.38 1.09 11.25
C ALA A 39 7.60 1.07 12.58
N ALA A 40 6.54 1.88 12.70
CA ALA A 40 5.69 1.91 13.88
C ALA A 40 4.99 0.56 14.14
N LEU A 41 4.46 -0.09 13.08
CA LEU A 41 3.83 -1.41 13.20
C LEU A 41 4.84 -2.49 13.64
N GLU A 42 6.04 -2.47 13.07
CA GLU A 42 7.12 -3.40 13.44
C GLU A 42 7.55 -3.20 14.89
N GLN A 43 7.69 -1.94 15.32
CA GLN A 43 8.08 -1.61 16.68
C GLN A 43 6.99 -1.93 17.70
N SER A 44 5.72 -1.87 17.32
CA SER A 44 4.60 -2.27 18.18
C SER A 44 4.38 -3.79 18.22
N GLY A 45 5.10 -4.56 17.39
CA GLY A 45 4.89 -6.02 17.26
C GLY A 45 3.57 -6.38 16.57
N CYS A 46 2.96 -5.47 15.80
CA CYS A 46 1.74 -5.75 15.04
C CYS A 46 2.06 -6.55 13.77
N ALA A 47 1.87 -7.86 13.84
CA ALA A 47 2.04 -8.75 12.69
C ALA A 47 0.83 -8.74 11.74
N GLU A 48 -0.36 -8.41 12.24
CA GLU A 48 -1.61 -8.35 11.47
C GLU A 48 -2.31 -7.01 11.71
N ALA A 49 -2.59 -6.29 10.63
CA ALA A 49 -3.30 -5.02 10.68
C ALA A 49 -4.25 -4.92 9.49
N THR A 50 -5.49 -4.46 9.75
CA THR A 50 -6.47 -4.16 8.70
C THR A 50 -6.69 -2.66 8.68
N PHE A 51 -6.53 -2.04 7.51
CA PHE A 51 -6.84 -0.64 7.29
C PHE A 51 -8.23 -0.52 6.64
N THR A 52 -9.09 0.33 7.20
CA THR A 52 -10.39 0.66 6.62
C THR A 52 -10.34 2.09 6.11
N ALA A 53 -10.91 2.34 4.93
CA ALA A 53 -11.05 3.71 4.43
C ALA A 53 -11.94 4.51 5.40
N VAL A 54 -11.53 5.73 5.72
CA VAL A 54 -12.26 6.69 6.55
C VAL A 54 -12.96 7.71 5.67
#